data_AF-A0A097AQ69-F1
#
_entry.id   AF-A0A097AQ69-F1
#
_cell.length_a   1.000
_cell.length_b   1.000
_cell.length_c   1.000
_cell.angle_alpha   90.00
_cell.angle_beta   90.00
_cell.angle_gamma   90.00
#
_symmetry.space_group_name_H-M   'P 1'
#
loop_
_entity.id
_entity.type
_entity.pdbx_description
1 polymer ?
#
loop_
_entity_poly.entity_id
_entity_poly.type
_entity_poly.pdbx_seq_one_letter_code
_entity_poly.pdbx_strand_id
1 'polypeptide(L)' 'MDINSLIIEYKGLRPPKSYYESFIILGDKKILPNKVSKQLASFTGVRNRIVHQYEDINHKIIFDNYKNPYRVS' A
#
# COMPACT_ATOMS: atom_id res chain seq x y z
N MET A 1 8.78 -4.21 6.20
CA MET A 1 9.52 -3.35 5.26
C MET A 1 9.33 -3.89 3.86
N ASP A 2 9.26 -3.01 2.87
CA ASP A 2 8.95 -3.35 1.48
C ASP A 2 10.19 -3.20 0.59
N ILE A 3 10.28 -4.00 -0.48
CA ILE A 3 11.50 -4.09 -1.31
C ILE A 3 11.79 -2.77 -2.06
N ASN A 4 10.74 -2.04 -2.44
CA ASN A 4 10.88 -0.75 -3.11
C ASN A 4 11.50 0.30 -2.19
N SER A 5 11.09 0.33 -0.91
CA SER A 5 11.62 1.26 0.08
C SER A 5 13.11 0.99 0.35
N LEU A 6 13.51 -0.29 0.42
CA LEU A 6 14.92 -0.68 0.57
C LEU A 6 15.77 -0.20 -0.61
N ILE A 7 15.28 -0.34 -1.86
CA ILE A 7 16.00 0.11 -3.05
C ILE A 7 16.13 1.64 -3.10
N ILE A 8 15.07 2.36 -2.72
CA ILE A 8 15.06 3.84 -2.70
C ILE A 8 16.03 4.36 -1.64
N GLU A 9 16.02 3.78 -0.45
CA GLU A 9 16.91 4.15 0.65
C GLU A 9 18.37 3.86 0.32
N TYR A 10 18.66 2.68 -0.24
CA TYR A 10 19.99 2.31 -0.71
C TYR A 10 20.53 3.24 -1.81
N LYS A 11 19.64 3.80 -2.63
CA LYS A 11 19.98 4.77 -3.69
C LYS A 11 20.05 6.22 -3.19
N GLY A 12 19.83 6.48 -1.89
CA GLY A 12 19.79 7.83 -1.32
C GLY A 12 18.65 8.69 -1.87
N LEU A 13 17.58 8.06 -2.34
CA LEU A 13 16.43 8.74 -2.93
C LEU A 13 15.43 9.14 -1.86
N ARG A 14 14.59 10.14 -2.18
CA ARG A 14 13.54 10.58 -1.26
C ARG A 14 12.63 9.39 -0.93
N PRO A 15 12.35 9.10 0.35
CA PRO A 15 11.42 8.04 0.72
C PRO A 15 10.04 8.29 0.09
N PRO A 16 9.41 7.25 -0.47
CA PRO A 16 8.11 7.38 -1.10
C PRO A 16 7.03 7.56 -0.03
N LYS A 17 6.06 8.44 -0.29
CA LYS A 17 4.87 8.67 0.54
C LYS A 17 3.81 7.60 0.37
N SER A 18 3.90 6.79 -0.68
CA SER A 18 2.97 5.69 -0.99
C SER A 18 3.64 4.62 -1.84
N TYR A 19 3.05 3.43 -1.85
CA TYR A 19 3.43 2.36 -2.78
C TYR A 19 3.37 2.81 -4.25
N TYR A 20 2.39 3.62 -4.60
CA TYR A 20 2.30 4.20 -5.95
C TYR A 20 3.55 5.02 -6.28
N GLU A 21 3.93 5.93 -5.37
CA GLU A 21 5.08 6.81 -5.56
C GLU A 21 6.40 6.02 -5.61
N SER A 22 6.50 4.89 -4.90
CA SER A 22 7.69 4.05 -4.92
C SER A 22 7.96 3.46 -6.31
N PHE A 23 6.93 2.97 -7.02
CA PHE A 23 7.10 2.48 -8.39
C PHE A 23 7.39 3.59 -9.41
N ILE A 24 6.83 4.79 -9.21
CA ILE A 24 7.13 5.95 -10.07
C ILE A 24 8.60 6.35 -9.93
N ILE A 25 9.11 6.47 -8.71
CA ILE A 25 10.52 6.81 -8.44
C ILE A 25 11.46 5.78 -9.12
N LEU A 26 11.11 4.49 -9.05
CA LEU A 26 11.90 3.43 -9.69
C LEU A 26 11.85 3.50 -11.23
N GLY A 27 10.72 3.92 -11.81
CA GLY A 27 10.59 4.18 -13.26
C GLY A 27 11.39 5.39 -13.73
N ASP A 28 11.31 6.50 -13.00
CA ASP A 28 12.03 7.74 -13.31
C ASP A 28 13.54 7.56 -13.25
N LYS A 29 14.02 6.71 -12.33
CA LYS A 29 15.44 6.35 -12.22
C LYS A 29 15.88 5.27 -13.19
N LYS A 30 15.01 4.85 -14.11
CA LYS A 30 15.24 3.77 -15.08
C LYS A 30 15.66 2.44 -14.44
N ILE A 31 15.34 2.24 -13.16
CA ILE A 31 15.58 0.98 -12.44
C ILE A 31 14.56 -0.06 -12.91
N LEU A 32 13.33 0.39 -13.17
CA LEU A 32 12.30 -0.38 -13.85
C LEU A 32 11.95 0.30 -15.18
N PRO A 33 11.61 -0.46 -16.24
CA PRO A 33 11.08 0.11 -17.46
C PRO A 33 9.81 0.92 -17.16
N ASN A 34 9.74 2.14 -17.68
CA ASN A 34 8.65 3.08 -17.36
C ASN A 34 7.23 2.50 -17.59
N LYS A 35 7.07 1.65 -18.60
CA LYS A 35 5.81 0.95 -18.87
C LYS A 35 5.42 -0.01 -17.74
N VAL A 36 6.39 -0.76 -17.22
CA VAL A 36 6.21 -1.70 -16.11
C VAL A 36 5.97 -0.95 -14.81
N SER A 37 6.73 0.12 -14.55
CA SER A 37 6.52 0.98 -13.38
C SER A 37 5.12 1.57 -13.33
N LYS A 38 4.59 2.08 -14.44
CA LYS A 38 3.23 2.62 -14.51
C LYS A 38 2.16 1.55 -14.32
N GLN A 39 2.33 0.35 -14.89
CA GLN A 39 1.42 -0.76 -14.65
C GLN A 39 1.40 -1.16 -13.17
N LEU A 40 2.57 -1.37 -12.56
CA LEU A 40 2.66 -1.75 -11.14
C LEU A 40 2.11 -0.66 -10.22
N ALA A 41 2.43 0.61 -10.50
CA ALA A 41 1.86 1.74 -9.79
C ALA A 41 0.32 1.72 -9.85
N SER A 42 -0.28 1.46 -11.02
CA SER A 42 -1.75 1.38 -11.15
C SER A 42 -2.38 0.28 -10.28
N PHE A 43 -1.71 -0.87 -10.11
CA PHE A 43 -2.20 -1.95 -9.24
C PHE A 43 -2.10 -1.62 -7.75
N THR A 44 -1.17 -0.76 -7.34
CA THR A 44 -1.11 -0.31 -5.94
C THR A 44 -2.34 0.49 -5.52
N GLY A 45 -2.99 1.20 -6.45
CA GLY A 45 -4.26 1.87 -6.19
C GLY A 45 -5.39 0.89 -5.87
N VAL A 46 -5.43 -0.25 -6.58
CA VAL A 46 -6.38 -1.35 -6.31
C VAL A 46 -6.09 -1.95 -4.93
N ARG A 47 -4.83 -2.24 -4.63
CA ARG A 47 -4.41 -2.74 -3.31
C ARG A 47 -4.73 -1.76 -2.18
N ASN A 48 -4.51 -0.45 -2.36
CA ASN A 48 -4.84 0.56 -1.36
C ASN A 48 -6.35 0.66 -1.12
N ARG A 49 -7.14 0.58 -2.19
CA ARG A 49 -8.61 0.59 -2.09
C ARG A 49 -9.13 -0.66 -1.37
N ILE A 50 -8.52 -1.82 -1.63
CA ILE A 50 -8.84 -3.07 -0.93
C ILE A 50 -8.45 -2.97 0.55
N VAL A 51 -7.22 -2.54 0.87
CA VAL A 51 -6.76 -2.39 2.26
C VAL A 51 -7.64 -1.43 3.05
N HIS A 52 -7.98 -0.26 2.50
CA HIS A 52 -8.89 0.67 3.16
C HIS A 52 -10.29 0.07 3.39
N GLN A 53 -10.82 -0.69 2.43
CA GLN A 53 -12.09 -1.40 2.64
C GLN A 53 -11.99 -2.45 3.74
N TYR A 54 -10.87 -3.19 3.84
CA TYR A 54 -10.64 -4.13 4.94
C TYR A 54 -10.47 -3.42 6.30
N GLU A 55 -9.82 -2.26 6.35
CA GLU A 55 -9.71 -1.43 7.57
C GLU A 55 -11.09 -0.94 8.04
N ASP A 56 -11.93 -0.47 7.13
CA ASP A 56 -13.30 -0.04 7.41
C ASP A 56 -14.17 -1.21 7.92
N ILE A 57 -14.06 -2.39 7.28
CA ILE A 57 -14.74 -3.60 7.72
C ILE A 57 -14.25 -4.00 9.13
N ASN A 58 -12.95 -3.97 9.39
CA ASN A 58 -12.38 -4.32 10.69
C ASN A 58 -12.83 -3.32 11.78
N HIS A 59 -12.80 -2.02 11.51
CA HIS A 59 -13.33 -1.02 12.44
C HIS A 59 -14.80 -1.23 12.76
N LYS A 60 -15.64 -1.59 11.77
CA LYS A 60 -17.04 -1.95 12.02
C LYS A 60 -17.17 -3.18 12.90
N ILE A 61 -16.43 -4.25 12.60
CA ILE A 61 -16.45 -5.49 13.40
C ILE A 61 -15.99 -5.22 14.84
N ILE A 62 -14.92 -4.46 15.03
CA ILE A 62 -14.42 -4.09 16.36
C ILE A 62 -15.46 -3.24 17.11
N PHE A 63 -16.07 -2.26 16.44
CA PHE A 63 -17.10 -1.41 17.03
C PHE A 63 -18.37 -2.20 17.41
N ASP A 64 -18.82 -3.11 16.55
CA ASP A 64 -19.98 -3.96 16.79
C ASP A 64 -19.72 -4.95 17.94
N ASN A 65 -18.51 -5.54 18.00
CA ASN A 65 -18.10 -6.39 19.12
C ASN A 65 -17.96 -5.61 20.43
N TYR A 66 -17.44 -4.38 20.38
CA TYR A 66 -17.35 -3.52 21.55
C TYR A 66 -18.74 -3.12 22.08
N LYS A 67 -19.70 -2.86 21.20
CA LYS A 67 -21.07 -2.49 21.57
C LYS A 67 -21.91 -3.66 22.07
N ASN A 68 -21.52 -4.91 21.77
CA ASN A 68 -22.18 -6.11 22.27
C ASN A 68 -21.19 -7.28 22.47
N PRO A 69 -20.49 -7.35 23.61
CA PRO A 69 -19.45 -8.36 23.85
C PRO A 69 -19.95 -9.80 24.01
N TYR A 70 -21.27 -10.06 23.93
CA TYR A 70 -21.88 -11.36 24.25
C TYR A 70 -22.48 -12.12 23.05
N ARG A 71 -22.15 -11.76 21.79
CA ARG A 71 -22.55 -12.57 20.63
C ARG A 71 -21.48 -13.61 20.29
N VAL A 72 -21.42 -14.65 21.12
CA VAL A 72 -20.96 -15.98 20.71
C VAL A 72 -22.06 -16.97 21.10
N SER A 73 -22.66 -17.61 20.09
CA SER A 73 -23.51 -18.79 20.24
C SER A 73 -22.78 -19.99 19.67
#